data_AF-A0A5N5L1N6-F1
#
_entry.id   AF-A0A5N5L1N6-F1
#
_cell.length_a   1.000
_cell.length_b   1.000
_cell.length_c   1.000
_cell.angle_alpha   90.00
_cell.angle_beta   90.00
_cell.angle_gamma   90.00
#
_symmetry.space_group_name_H-M   'P 1'
#
loop_
_entity.id
_entity.type
_entity.pdbx_description
1 polymer ?
#
loop_
_entity_poly.entity_id
_entity_poly.type
_entity_poly.pdbx_seq_one_letter_code
_entity_poly.pdbx_strand_id
1 'polypeptide(L)'
;MWSTVRSTAARQLRVARAAKINTGISVSSRVARGTASFVIPTSYRLVLSSRSFTDTSAELAAKAAAKPKAAKSTTTGAKKRKPAAKKPAAKKLTTKKAKKPAAKKAAPKRVKKEQDPEVKLRLEVRELKKTALFKEPKGLPEQPWLVYVAKNLKQLPSASDLGPTVKGLAVDYNSLSASEKERLETEASQNRLANEAAYKAWVETHSPIEIDAANRARQRLRKISPAHKRKYDIKDDRLPKRSLTAYTMFTKARWNSGEYAGESFTDTSANIVSQWKSLSAAEKKPYEDSAAADRERYEKDLQSVLNRKIQVRHNKSASP
;
A
#
# COMPACT_ATOMS: atom_id res chain seq x y z
N MET A 1 -75.06 12.19 40.65
CA MET A 1 -75.91 13.37 40.37
C MET A 1 -75.05 14.35 39.60
N TRP A 2 -75.10 14.33 38.26
CA TRP A 2 -76.13 14.92 37.40
C TRP A 2 -75.88 16.41 37.16
N SER A 3 -75.51 16.76 35.93
CA SER A 3 -76.23 17.70 35.03
C SER A 3 -75.21 18.30 34.05
N THR A 4 -75.06 17.85 32.79
CA THR A 4 -75.97 17.97 31.63
C THR A 4 -75.80 19.34 30.94
N VAL A 5 -75.05 19.38 29.80
CA VAL A 5 -75.56 19.67 28.42
C VAL A 5 -75.45 21.16 28.05
N ARG A 6 -75.09 21.66 26.84
CA ARG A 6 -75.40 21.42 25.40
C ARG A 6 -74.29 22.17 24.61
N SER A 7 -73.79 21.77 23.43
CA SER A 7 -74.41 21.94 22.09
C SER A 7 -73.35 21.50 21.06
N THR A 8 -73.49 20.39 20.33
CA THR A 8 -74.15 20.17 19.01
C THR A 8 -73.68 21.05 17.84
N ALA A 9 -72.93 20.43 16.90
CA ALA A 9 -73.11 20.46 15.41
C ALA A 9 -71.83 19.86 14.76
N ALA A 10 -71.77 18.58 14.39
CA ALA A 10 -72.33 17.92 13.21
C ALA A 10 -71.65 18.27 11.86
N ARG A 11 -71.00 17.23 11.29
CA ARG A 11 -71.03 16.79 9.88
C ARG A 11 -70.39 17.69 8.79
N GLN A 12 -69.34 17.22 8.12
CA GLN A 12 -69.45 16.37 6.90
C GLN A 12 -68.09 16.00 6.30
N LEU A 13 -68.02 14.72 5.88
CA LEU A 13 -67.04 14.14 4.97
C LEU A 13 -67.10 14.80 3.59
N ARG A 14 -65.95 15.06 2.96
CA ARG A 14 -65.78 14.91 1.51
C ARG A 14 -64.44 14.29 1.16
N VAL A 15 -64.54 13.07 0.64
CA VAL A 15 -63.57 12.42 -0.23
C VAL A 15 -63.50 13.23 -1.53
N ALA A 16 -62.30 13.57 -1.99
CA ALA A 16 -62.09 13.98 -3.38
C ALA A 16 -60.80 13.35 -3.91
N ARG A 17 -61.01 12.34 -4.74
CA ARG A 17 -60.08 11.67 -5.65
C ARG A 17 -59.73 12.69 -6.75
N ALA A 18 -58.45 12.93 -7.05
CA ALA A 18 -58.03 13.63 -8.25
C ALA A 18 -56.87 12.88 -8.90
N ALA A 19 -57.20 12.12 -9.94
CA ALA A 19 -56.26 11.53 -10.87
C ALA A 19 -55.61 12.64 -11.70
N LYS A 20 -54.27 12.68 -11.76
CA LYS A 20 -53.55 13.44 -12.77
C LYS A 20 -53.14 12.48 -13.89
N ILE A 21 -53.75 12.71 -15.04
CA ILE A 21 -53.48 12.07 -16.33
C ILE A 21 -52.10 12.53 -16.78
N ASN A 22 -51.22 11.56 -17.05
CA ASN A 22 -49.89 11.76 -17.60
C ASN A 22 -49.96 11.53 -19.12
N THR A 23 -49.99 12.59 -19.91
CA THR A 23 -49.86 12.54 -21.37
C THR A 23 -48.58 13.27 -21.77
N GLY A 24 -47.58 12.49 -22.19
CA GLY A 24 -46.26 12.99 -22.59
C GLY A 24 -45.56 11.99 -23.51
N ILE A 25 -46.12 11.85 -24.71
CA ILE A 25 -45.50 11.52 -26.01
C ILE A 25 -44.07 10.94 -25.93
N SER A 26 -43.97 9.62 -26.16
CA SER A 26 -42.72 8.92 -26.45
C SER A 26 -42.47 8.91 -27.96
N VAL A 27 -41.45 9.63 -28.43
CA VAL A 27 -40.91 9.49 -29.78
C VAL A 27 -39.66 8.63 -29.68
N SER A 28 -39.78 7.36 -30.08
CA SER A 28 -38.64 6.47 -30.31
C SER A 28 -38.05 6.71 -31.70
N SER A 29 -36.88 7.32 -31.78
CA SER A 29 -36.02 7.26 -32.97
C SER A 29 -34.95 6.19 -32.76
N ARG A 30 -35.15 5.02 -33.40
CA ARG A 30 -34.08 4.02 -33.56
C ARG A 30 -33.15 4.49 -34.67
N VAL A 31 -31.93 4.86 -34.31
CA VAL A 31 -30.80 4.89 -35.27
C VAL A 31 -30.08 3.56 -35.15
N ALA A 32 -30.19 2.75 -36.20
CA ALA A 32 -29.45 1.52 -36.38
C ALA A 32 -27.95 1.84 -36.45
N ARG A 33 -27.17 1.33 -35.49
CA ARG A 33 -25.71 1.30 -35.59
C ARG A 33 -25.31 0.04 -36.36
N GLY A 34 -24.86 0.23 -37.59
CA GLY A 34 -24.22 -0.80 -38.39
C GLY A 34 -22.98 -1.34 -37.70
N THR A 35 -22.79 -2.65 -37.81
CA THR A 35 -21.63 -3.40 -37.32
C THR A 35 -20.39 -3.03 -38.14
N ALA A 36 -19.52 -2.18 -37.58
CA ALA A 36 -18.16 -2.03 -38.09
C ALA A 36 -17.32 -3.20 -37.57
N SER A 37 -17.08 -4.19 -38.42
CA SER A 37 -16.14 -5.28 -38.17
C SER A 37 -14.73 -4.70 -37.99
N PHE A 38 -14.15 -4.86 -36.81
CA PHE A 38 -12.77 -4.50 -36.52
C PHE A 38 -11.85 -5.57 -37.14
N VAL A 39 -11.30 -5.29 -38.32
CA VAL A 39 -10.23 -6.10 -38.90
C VAL A 39 -8.92 -5.65 -38.25
N ILE A 40 -8.33 -6.52 -37.42
CA ILE A 40 -7.00 -6.30 -36.85
C ILE A 40 -5.98 -6.56 -37.97
N PRO A 41 -5.10 -5.59 -38.33
CA PRO A 41 -4.07 -5.83 -39.32
C PRO A 41 -3.05 -6.86 -38.82
N THR A 42 -2.93 -7.97 -39.54
CA THR A 42 -1.91 -9.01 -39.40
C THR A 42 -0.54 -8.50 -39.81
N SER A 43 0.14 -7.74 -38.94
CA SER A 43 1.54 -7.35 -39.22
C SER A 43 2.38 -7.15 -37.97
N TYR A 44 2.38 -8.11 -37.05
CA TYR A 44 3.52 -8.34 -36.15
C TYR A 44 3.72 -9.85 -35.93
N ARG A 45 4.26 -10.55 -36.93
CA ARG A 45 4.94 -11.83 -36.68
C ARG A 45 6.33 -11.50 -36.13
N LEU A 46 6.48 -11.60 -34.81
CA LEU A 46 7.78 -11.65 -34.15
C LEU A 46 8.51 -12.92 -34.60
N VAL A 47 9.61 -12.75 -35.36
CA VAL A 47 10.57 -13.82 -35.60
C VAL A 47 11.39 -13.98 -34.31
N LEU A 48 11.03 -14.94 -33.47
CA LEU A 48 11.93 -15.42 -32.42
C LEU A 48 13.02 -16.25 -33.09
N SER A 49 14.25 -15.73 -33.17
CA SER A 49 15.39 -16.57 -33.52
C SER A 49 15.67 -17.51 -32.35
N SER A 50 15.42 -18.80 -32.54
CA SER A 50 15.88 -19.86 -31.64
C SER A 50 17.39 -19.98 -31.72
N ARG A 51 18.11 -19.44 -30.73
CA ARG A 51 19.49 -19.85 -30.46
C ARG A 51 19.43 -21.05 -29.54
N SER A 52 19.70 -22.22 -30.11
CA SER A 52 19.95 -23.46 -29.40
C SER A 52 21.23 -23.32 -28.56
N PHE A 53 21.11 -23.65 -27.27
CA PHE A 53 22.26 -23.94 -26.41
C PHE A 53 22.75 -25.34 -26.76
N THR A 54 24.02 -25.46 -27.14
CA THR A 54 24.75 -26.73 -27.10
C THR A 54 26.00 -26.55 -26.27
N ASP A 55 26.13 -27.48 -25.32
CA ASP A 55 27.29 -27.97 -24.57
C ASP A 55 28.55 -27.11 -24.43
N THR A 56 28.85 -26.76 -23.18
CA THR A 56 30.20 -26.99 -22.62
C THR A 56 30.11 -27.07 -21.08
N SER A 57 29.91 -28.29 -20.58
CA SER A 57 30.37 -28.66 -19.24
C SER A 57 31.85 -29.01 -19.32
N ALA A 58 32.56 -28.76 -18.21
CA ALA A 58 33.90 -29.22 -17.88
C ALA A 58 35.10 -28.43 -18.46
N GLU A 59 35.40 -27.28 -17.87
CA GLU A 59 36.79 -26.97 -17.46
C GLU A 59 36.80 -25.80 -16.47
N LEU A 60 36.88 -26.11 -15.17
CA LEU A 60 37.34 -25.19 -14.10
C LEU A 60 37.48 -25.89 -12.73
N ALA A 61 37.11 -27.18 -12.63
CA ALA A 61 37.39 -28.01 -11.48
C ALA A 61 38.74 -28.76 -11.60
N ALA A 62 39.85 -28.02 -11.72
CA ALA A 62 41.18 -28.63 -11.68
C ALA A 62 42.28 -27.64 -11.26
N LYS A 63 42.28 -27.18 -10.00
CA LYS A 63 43.53 -26.95 -9.23
C LYS A 63 43.25 -26.59 -7.78
N ALA A 64 43.62 -27.50 -6.88
CA ALA A 64 44.35 -27.25 -5.63
C ALA A 64 43.99 -28.29 -4.55
N ALA A 65 44.45 -29.53 -4.75
CA ALA A 65 44.71 -30.45 -3.66
C ALA A 65 46.22 -30.71 -3.62
N ALA A 66 46.92 -30.19 -2.60
CA ALA A 66 48.18 -30.73 -2.10
C ALA A 66 48.52 -30.14 -0.72
N LYS A 67 48.22 -30.92 0.32
CA LYS A 67 48.92 -30.99 1.63
C LYS A 67 50.38 -31.47 1.39
N PRO A 68 51.36 -31.45 2.34
CA PRO A 68 51.14 -32.07 3.66
C PRO A 68 52.08 -31.73 4.86
N LYS A 69 51.77 -32.39 6.00
CA LYS A 69 52.60 -32.79 7.19
C LYS A 69 53.13 -31.68 8.14
N ALA A 70 53.28 -31.86 9.45
CA ALA A 70 52.95 -32.90 10.45
C ALA A 70 53.33 -32.39 11.87
N ALA A 71 52.95 -33.18 12.90
CA ALA A 71 53.53 -33.33 14.25
C ALA A 71 53.00 -32.42 15.38
N LYS A 72 52.87 -32.82 16.66
CA LYS A 72 52.68 -34.10 17.40
C LYS A 72 52.55 -33.69 18.89
N SER A 73 51.98 -34.56 19.75
CA SER A 73 52.03 -34.64 21.25
C SER A 73 50.69 -34.35 21.96
N THR A 74 49.95 -35.34 22.49
CA THR A 74 50.05 -36.02 23.83
C THR A 74 49.92 -35.00 24.99
N THR A 75 49.16 -35.16 26.07
CA THR A 75 48.73 -36.34 26.86
C THR A 75 47.72 -35.87 27.94
N THR A 76 46.81 -36.76 28.41
CA THR A 76 46.22 -36.91 29.79
C THR A 76 45.67 -35.67 30.55
N GLY A 77 44.54 -35.70 31.28
CA GLY A 77 43.93 -36.78 32.07
C GLY A 77 42.66 -36.31 32.78
N ALA A 78 42.02 -37.24 33.51
CA ALA A 78 40.63 -37.16 33.95
C ALA A 78 40.42 -36.88 35.46
N LYS A 79 39.23 -36.33 35.75
CA LYS A 79 38.26 -36.71 36.83
C LYS A 79 38.29 -36.06 38.24
N LYS A 80 37.04 -35.84 38.72
CA LYS A 80 36.48 -35.80 40.11
C LYS A 80 36.70 -34.51 40.94
N ARG A 81 35.87 -34.10 41.91
CA ARG A 81 34.45 -34.28 42.37
C ARG A 81 34.26 -33.24 43.52
N LYS A 82 33.01 -32.76 43.75
CA LYS A 82 32.45 -31.96 44.90
C LYS A 82 32.69 -32.60 46.30
N PRO A 83 32.32 -32.05 47.51
CA PRO A 83 31.24 -31.06 47.85
C PRO A 83 31.37 -30.10 49.10
N ALA A 84 30.39 -29.17 49.20
CA ALA A 84 29.55 -28.68 50.34
C ALA A 84 30.07 -28.23 51.74
N ALA A 85 29.53 -27.09 52.24
CA ALA A 85 28.90 -26.82 53.57
C ALA A 85 28.68 -25.28 53.74
N LYS A 86 27.81 -24.67 54.58
CA LYS A 86 26.54 -24.91 55.30
C LYS A 86 26.10 -23.52 55.85
N LYS A 87 24.79 -23.23 55.95
CA LYS A 87 24.22 -22.10 56.75
C LYS A 87 24.29 -22.42 58.27
N PRO A 88 23.95 -21.46 59.17
CA PRO A 88 22.59 -21.47 59.73
C PRO A 88 21.98 -20.07 59.97
N ALA A 89 20.69 -20.07 60.31
CA ALA A 89 19.86 -18.90 60.58
C ALA A 89 19.25 -18.93 62.00
N ALA A 90 18.99 -17.72 62.52
CA ALA A 90 17.88 -17.29 63.40
C ALA A 90 17.88 -17.60 64.93
N LYS A 91 17.58 -16.56 65.73
CA LYS A 91 16.42 -16.50 66.66
C LYS A 91 16.06 -15.07 67.13
N LYS A 92 14.74 -14.86 67.25
CA LYS A 92 13.92 -13.67 67.62
C LYS A 92 13.88 -13.39 69.13
N LEU A 93 13.44 -12.17 69.51
CA LEU A 93 12.54 -11.80 70.66
C LEU A 93 11.88 -10.42 70.31
N THR A 94 10.58 -10.31 69.93
CA THR A 94 9.34 -10.00 70.74
C THR A 94 9.42 -8.67 71.53
N THR A 95 8.48 -7.73 71.63
CA THR A 95 7.13 -7.38 71.09
C THR A 95 6.75 -6.03 71.73
N LYS A 96 6.05 -5.13 71.02
CA LYS A 96 4.87 -4.31 71.46
C LYS A 96 4.77 -2.97 70.70
N LYS A 97 3.52 -2.53 70.55
CA LYS A 97 2.94 -1.59 69.58
C LYS A 97 2.41 -0.37 70.34
N ALA A 98 2.75 0.87 69.99
CA ALA A 98 1.91 2.05 70.24
C ALA A 98 2.40 3.35 69.54
N LYS A 99 1.43 3.96 68.82
CA LYS A 99 1.20 5.38 68.46
C LYS A 99 2.20 6.21 67.62
N LYS A 100 1.61 6.76 66.55
CA LYS A 100 2.05 7.68 65.49
C LYS A 100 2.38 9.09 66.01
N PRO A 101 3.22 9.87 65.30
CA PRO A 101 2.76 11.20 64.88
C PRO A 101 2.94 11.44 63.36
N ALA A 102 2.30 12.50 62.90
CA ALA A 102 1.73 12.67 61.58
C ALA A 102 2.72 12.71 60.40
N ALA A 103 2.24 12.17 59.28
CA ALA A 103 2.87 12.24 57.97
C ALA A 103 2.91 13.69 57.46
N LYS A 104 4.12 14.20 57.16
CA LYS A 104 4.26 15.27 56.17
C LYS A 104 3.94 14.67 54.81
N LYS A 105 2.83 15.12 54.20
CA LYS A 105 2.43 14.73 52.85
C LYS A 105 3.58 15.07 51.89
N ALA A 106 4.18 14.05 51.29
CA ALA A 106 5.04 14.22 50.13
C ALA A 106 4.20 14.88 49.02
N ALA A 107 4.71 16.00 48.49
CA ALA A 107 4.09 16.69 47.36
C ALA A 107 3.86 15.69 46.21
N PRO A 108 2.69 15.74 45.53
CA PRO A 108 2.45 14.86 44.39
C PRO A 108 3.52 15.12 43.35
N LYS A 109 4.20 14.05 42.89
CA LYS A 109 5.02 14.08 41.67
C LYS A 109 4.20 14.80 40.61
N ARG A 110 4.70 15.93 40.10
CA ARG A 110 4.11 16.67 38.98
C ARG A 110 3.78 15.66 37.87
N VAL A 111 2.49 15.36 37.74
CA VAL A 111 1.95 14.67 36.57
C VAL A 111 2.37 15.54 35.39
N LYS A 112 3.11 14.97 34.42
CA LYS A 112 3.42 15.66 33.16
C LYS A 112 2.10 16.19 32.63
N LYS A 113 1.94 17.51 32.57
CA LYS A 113 0.77 18.16 31.94
C LYS A 113 0.60 17.51 30.57
N GLU A 114 -0.44 16.71 30.43
CA GLU A 114 -0.80 16.14 29.15
C GLU A 114 -1.06 17.32 28.22
N GLN A 115 -0.20 17.50 27.21
CA GLN A 115 -0.44 18.54 26.22
C GLN A 115 -1.83 18.33 25.62
N ASP A 116 -2.54 19.43 25.40
CA ASP A 116 -3.83 19.45 24.71
C ASP A 116 -3.79 18.51 23.49
N PRO A 117 -4.78 17.61 23.31
CA PRO A 117 -4.83 16.69 22.18
C PRO A 117 -4.63 17.38 20.83
N GLU A 118 -5.08 18.63 20.66
CA GLU A 118 -4.90 19.38 19.43
C GLU A 118 -3.44 19.77 19.19
N VAL A 119 -2.75 20.26 20.22
CA VAL A 119 -1.33 20.63 20.15
C VAL A 119 -0.47 19.42 19.82
N LYS A 120 -0.77 18.27 20.45
CA LYS A 120 -0.09 16.99 20.13
C LYS A 120 -0.26 16.61 18.67
N LEU A 121 -1.47 16.72 18.13
CA LEU A 121 -1.74 16.40 16.73
C LEU A 121 -1.02 17.35 15.78
N ARG A 122 -0.96 18.65 16.10
CA ARG A 122 -0.20 19.64 15.30
C ARG A 122 1.30 19.33 15.29
N LEU A 123 1.86 18.97 16.44
CA LEU A 123 3.26 18.54 16.55
C LEU A 123 3.51 17.24 15.79
N GLU A 124 2.62 16.25 15.91
CA GLU A 124 2.68 15.00 15.15
C GLU A 124 2.70 15.29 13.65
N VAL A 125 1.77 16.10 13.14
CA VAL A 125 1.72 16.50 11.72
C VAL A 125 3.02 17.21 11.30
N ARG A 126 3.60 18.06 12.16
CA ARG A 126 4.88 18.73 11.86
C ARG A 126 6.02 17.73 11.73
N GLU A 127 6.15 16.78 12.65
CA GLU A 127 7.20 15.76 12.60
C GLU A 127 7.01 14.83 11.40
N LEU A 128 5.78 14.38 11.15
CA LEU A 128 5.47 13.56 9.98
C LEU A 128 5.83 14.29 8.69
N LYS A 129 5.57 15.60 8.59
CA LYS A 129 5.96 16.38 7.41
C LYS A 129 7.46 16.46 7.19
N LYS A 130 8.27 16.53 8.26
CA LYS A 130 9.74 16.50 8.16
C LYS A 130 10.21 15.15 7.63
N THR A 131 9.63 14.06 8.12
CA THR A 131 10.02 12.69 7.74
C THR A 131 9.51 12.25 6.37
N ALA A 132 8.47 12.89 5.82
CA ALA A 132 7.77 12.41 4.62
C ALA A 132 8.48 12.67 3.27
N LEU A 133 9.71 13.23 3.28
CA LEU A 133 10.56 13.45 2.10
C LEU A 133 9.79 14.04 0.90
N PHE A 134 9.17 15.21 1.06
CA PHE A 134 8.33 15.81 0.01
C PHE A 134 9.07 16.48 -1.15
N LYS A 135 10.41 16.53 -1.10
CA LYS A 135 11.24 17.16 -2.12
C LYS A 135 11.57 16.16 -3.24
N GLU A 136 10.55 15.78 -4.00
CA GLU A 136 10.68 14.93 -5.19
C GLU A 136 11.12 15.75 -6.41
N PRO A 137 11.85 15.15 -7.38
CA PRO A 137 12.12 15.78 -8.66
C PRO A 137 10.81 16.16 -9.35
N LYS A 138 10.74 17.38 -9.90
CA LYS A 138 9.59 17.80 -10.68
C LYS A 138 9.67 17.12 -12.05
N GLY A 139 8.70 16.28 -12.36
CA GLY A 139 8.61 15.62 -13.65
C GLY A 139 8.36 16.61 -14.79
N LEU A 140 9.01 16.36 -15.92
CA LEU A 140 8.70 16.93 -17.23
C LEU A 140 7.34 16.40 -17.72
N PRO A 141 6.65 17.10 -18.63
CA PRO A 141 5.39 16.62 -19.19
C PRO A 141 5.61 15.33 -20.00
N GLU A 142 4.88 14.27 -19.63
CA GLU A 142 4.99 12.92 -20.23
C GLU A 142 3.96 12.67 -21.33
N GLN A 143 3.00 13.57 -21.52
CA GLN A 143 1.95 13.43 -22.53
C GLN A 143 2.23 14.43 -23.66
N PRO A 144 2.14 14.04 -24.95
CA PRO A 144 2.49 14.92 -26.09
C PRO A 144 1.75 16.25 -26.08
N TRP A 145 0.46 16.23 -25.76
CA TRP A 145 -0.35 17.44 -25.56
C TRP A 145 0.22 18.35 -24.46
N LEU A 146 0.64 17.79 -23.32
CA LEU A 146 1.20 18.58 -22.21
C LEU A 146 2.58 19.14 -22.56
N VAL A 147 3.37 18.42 -23.36
CA VAL A 147 4.65 18.92 -23.91
C VAL A 147 4.38 20.14 -24.78
N TYR A 148 3.40 20.04 -25.70
CA TYR A 148 2.98 21.13 -26.56
C TYR A 148 2.50 22.34 -25.76
N VAL A 149 1.60 22.15 -24.80
CA VAL A 149 1.11 23.23 -23.93
C VAL A 149 2.26 23.87 -23.16
N ALA A 150 3.15 23.08 -22.55
CA ALA A 150 4.26 23.61 -21.78
C ALA A 150 5.23 24.45 -22.64
N LYS A 151 5.42 24.08 -23.92
CA LYS A 151 6.24 24.85 -24.87
C LYS A 151 5.60 26.19 -25.21
N ASN A 152 4.31 26.19 -25.54
CA ASN A 152 3.59 27.40 -25.90
C ASN A 152 3.39 28.34 -24.70
N LEU A 153 3.10 27.81 -23.51
CA LEU A 153 2.96 28.62 -22.29
C LEU A 153 4.26 29.30 -21.86
N LYS A 154 5.43 28.69 -22.14
CA LYS A 154 6.73 29.33 -21.87
C LYS A 154 7.00 30.55 -22.74
N GLN A 155 6.38 30.63 -23.91
CA GLN A 155 6.55 31.74 -24.85
C GLN A 155 5.61 32.92 -24.52
N LEU A 156 4.58 32.69 -23.71
CA LEU A 156 3.59 33.70 -23.36
C LEU A 156 4.05 34.58 -22.18
N PRO A 157 3.69 35.87 -22.18
CA PRO A 157 3.93 36.74 -21.05
C PRO A 157 3.14 36.26 -19.82
N SER A 158 3.76 36.35 -18.64
CA SER A 158 3.20 35.81 -17.38
C SER A 158 1.83 36.36 -16.96
N ALA A 159 1.31 37.40 -17.62
CA ALA A 159 0.05 38.06 -17.32
C ALA A 159 -1.14 37.57 -18.18
N SER A 160 -0.95 36.60 -19.08
CA SER A 160 -2.03 36.08 -19.95
C SER A 160 -3.01 35.15 -19.23
N ASP A 161 -4.30 35.25 -19.57
CA ASP A 161 -5.36 34.38 -19.03
C ASP A 161 -5.24 32.92 -19.51
N LEU A 162 -4.80 32.03 -18.61
CA LEU A 162 -4.53 30.62 -18.92
C LEU A 162 -5.74 29.83 -19.46
N GLY A 163 -6.94 30.15 -18.99
CA GLY A 163 -8.17 29.44 -19.35
C GLY A 163 -8.48 29.47 -20.87
N PRO A 164 -8.74 30.65 -21.47
CA PRO A 164 -8.98 30.77 -22.89
C PRO A 164 -7.76 30.38 -23.74
N THR A 165 -6.54 30.69 -23.29
CA THR A 165 -5.30 30.32 -24.00
C THR A 165 -5.18 28.81 -24.18
N VAL A 166 -5.36 28.01 -23.12
CA VAL A 166 -5.23 26.56 -23.22
C VAL A 166 -6.33 25.95 -24.11
N LYS A 167 -7.53 26.56 -24.16
CA LYS A 167 -8.58 26.16 -25.10
C LYS A 167 -8.18 26.42 -26.55
N GLY A 168 -7.58 27.57 -26.84
CA GLY A 168 -7.03 27.89 -28.16
C GLY A 168 -5.97 26.89 -28.58
N LEU A 169 -4.98 26.64 -27.70
CA LEU A 169 -3.93 25.65 -27.94
C LEU A 169 -4.47 24.25 -28.24
N ALA A 170 -5.62 23.88 -27.68
CA ALA A 170 -6.22 22.56 -27.95
C ALA A 170 -6.73 22.47 -29.39
N VAL A 171 -7.29 23.55 -29.93
CA VAL A 171 -7.67 23.63 -31.35
C VAL A 171 -6.43 23.53 -32.23
N ASP A 172 -5.38 24.29 -31.90
CA ASP A 172 -4.13 24.31 -32.64
C ASP A 172 -3.42 22.94 -32.61
N TYR A 173 -3.43 22.26 -31.46
CA TYR A 173 -2.85 20.92 -31.34
C TYR A 173 -3.58 19.89 -32.21
N ASN A 174 -4.89 19.99 -32.32
CA ASN A 174 -5.67 19.08 -33.16
C ASN A 174 -5.37 19.30 -34.65
N SER A 175 -5.09 20.54 -35.06
CA SER A 175 -4.71 20.89 -36.44
C SER A 175 -3.24 20.65 -36.78
N LEU A 176 -2.39 20.27 -35.82
CA LEU A 176 -0.98 19.89 -36.09
C LEU A 176 -0.87 18.73 -37.09
N SER A 177 0.19 18.81 -37.90
CA SER A 177 0.54 17.75 -38.85
C SER A 177 0.94 16.46 -38.13
N ALA A 178 0.84 15.33 -38.82
CA ALA A 178 1.26 14.04 -38.27
C ALA A 178 2.73 14.04 -37.83
N SER A 179 3.60 14.71 -38.60
CA SER A 179 5.03 14.82 -38.28
C SER A 179 5.31 15.60 -37.00
N GLU A 180 4.53 16.64 -36.71
CA GLU A 180 4.67 17.42 -35.47
C GLU A 180 4.16 16.64 -34.27
N LYS A 181 3.05 15.91 -34.44
CA LYS A 181 2.53 15.01 -33.41
C LYS A 181 3.53 13.90 -33.07
N GLU A 182 4.19 13.33 -34.07
CA GLU A 182 5.25 12.33 -33.87
C GLU A 182 6.45 12.94 -33.11
N ARG A 183 6.91 14.13 -33.47
CA ARG A 183 7.97 14.83 -32.71
C ARG A 183 7.58 15.02 -31.24
N LEU A 184 6.35 15.45 -30.97
CA LEU A 184 5.85 15.62 -29.61
C LEU A 184 5.76 14.29 -28.85
N GLU A 185 5.43 13.19 -29.53
CA GLU A 185 5.47 11.84 -28.96
C GLU A 185 6.89 11.41 -28.60
N THR A 186 7.85 11.62 -29.51
CA THR A 186 9.26 11.30 -29.24
C THR A 186 9.79 12.08 -28.03
N GLU A 187 9.47 13.37 -27.92
CA GLU A 187 9.86 14.19 -26.78
C GLU A 187 9.14 13.78 -25.49
N ALA A 188 7.84 13.48 -25.56
CA ALA A 188 7.08 12.95 -24.42
C ALA A 188 7.68 11.63 -23.90
N SER A 189 8.09 10.74 -24.81
CA SER A 189 8.76 9.50 -24.48
C SER A 189 10.13 9.72 -23.82
N GLN A 190 10.91 10.68 -24.33
CA GLN A 190 12.20 11.08 -23.74
C GLN A 190 12.01 11.70 -22.36
N ASN A 191 11.00 12.54 -22.17
CA ASN A 191 10.64 13.12 -20.89
C ASN A 191 10.24 12.04 -19.88
N ARG A 192 9.47 11.03 -20.29
CA ARG A 192 9.14 9.89 -19.43
C ARG A 192 10.41 9.15 -18.98
N LEU A 193 11.30 8.83 -19.91
CA LEU A 193 12.58 8.18 -19.58
C LEU A 193 13.44 9.05 -18.64
N ALA A 194 13.50 10.36 -18.89
CA ALA A 194 14.22 11.30 -18.05
C ALA A 194 13.61 11.43 -16.65
N ASN A 195 12.28 11.45 -16.54
CA ASN A 195 11.55 11.47 -15.27
C ASN A 195 11.80 10.19 -14.47
N GLU A 196 11.71 9.03 -15.12
CA GLU A 196 11.99 7.73 -14.50
C GLU A 196 13.44 7.67 -14.00
N ALA A 197 14.40 8.10 -14.82
CA ALA A 197 15.82 8.15 -14.45
C ALA A 197 16.08 9.13 -13.29
N ALA A 198 15.52 10.34 -13.35
CA ALA A 198 15.65 11.34 -12.28
C ALA A 198 15.00 10.89 -10.97
N TYR A 199 13.82 10.25 -11.06
CA TYR A 199 13.14 9.69 -9.90
C TYR A 199 13.95 8.55 -9.29
N LYS A 200 14.46 7.62 -10.10
CA LYS A 200 15.31 6.53 -9.63
C LYS A 200 16.59 7.04 -8.98
N ALA A 201 17.29 7.98 -9.61
CA ALA A 201 18.48 8.60 -9.04
C ALA A 201 18.17 9.27 -7.69
N TRP A 202 17.04 9.98 -7.58
CA TRP A 202 16.59 10.57 -6.32
C TRP A 202 16.29 9.51 -5.25
N VAL A 203 15.61 8.42 -5.60
CA VAL A 203 15.34 7.30 -4.67
C VAL A 203 16.67 6.72 -4.17
N GLU A 204 17.66 6.55 -5.04
CA GLU A 204 18.97 6.02 -4.69
C GLU A 204 19.76 6.93 -3.73
N THR A 205 19.49 8.25 -3.72
CA THR A 205 20.10 9.17 -2.74
C THR A 205 19.64 8.93 -1.30
N HIS A 206 18.48 8.30 -1.10
CA HIS A 206 17.94 7.99 0.22
C HIS A 206 18.15 6.52 0.56
N SER A 207 18.34 6.23 1.85
CA SER A 207 18.42 4.84 2.31
C SER A 207 17.02 4.18 2.29
N PRO A 208 16.93 2.84 2.12
CA PRO A 208 15.66 2.12 2.21
C PRO A 208 14.92 2.35 3.54
N ILE A 209 15.66 2.53 4.64
CA ILE A 209 15.09 2.80 5.97
C ILE A 209 14.40 4.17 6.01
N GLU A 210 15.04 5.20 5.47
CA GLU A 210 14.46 6.55 5.39
C GLU A 210 13.22 6.57 4.51
N ILE A 211 13.24 5.84 3.38
CA ILE A 211 12.10 5.75 2.48
C ILE A 211 10.92 5.01 3.13
N ASP A 212 11.14 3.91 3.84
CA ASP A 212 10.07 3.24 4.60
C ASP A 212 9.49 4.15 5.68
N ALA A 213 10.34 4.89 6.41
CA ALA A 213 9.92 5.87 7.40
C ALA A 213 9.09 7.01 6.77
N ALA A 214 9.52 7.53 5.62
CA ALA A 214 8.80 8.54 4.85
C ALA A 214 7.44 8.03 4.37
N ASN A 215 7.38 6.79 3.87
CA ASN A 215 6.14 6.16 3.42
C ASN A 215 5.16 5.95 4.57
N ARG A 216 5.63 5.51 5.74
CA ARG A 216 4.81 5.44 6.95
C ARG A 216 4.27 6.81 7.36
N ALA A 217 5.11 7.84 7.26
CA ALA A 217 4.70 9.20 7.57
C ALA A 217 3.63 9.72 6.60
N ARG A 218 3.79 9.48 5.29
CA ARG A 218 2.80 9.80 4.26
C ARG A 218 1.47 9.08 4.50
N GLN A 219 1.50 7.78 4.81
CA GLN A 219 0.30 7.01 5.15
C GLN A 219 -0.42 7.56 6.39
N ARG A 220 0.32 7.97 7.42
CA ARG A 220 -0.25 8.59 8.62
C ARG A 220 -0.84 9.97 8.31
N LEU A 221 -0.14 10.80 7.54
CA LEU A 221 -0.63 12.11 7.09
C LEU A 221 -1.90 12.02 6.25
N ARG A 222 -2.02 11.03 5.36
CA ARG A 222 -3.24 10.78 4.58
C ARG A 222 -4.47 10.53 5.45
N LYS A 223 -4.29 9.93 6.64
CA LYS A 223 -5.36 9.65 7.60
C LYS A 223 -5.74 10.87 8.43
N ILE A 224 -4.75 11.68 8.81
CA ILE A 224 -4.97 12.85 9.69
C ILE A 224 -5.41 14.09 8.89
N SER A 225 -4.83 14.32 7.71
CA SER A 225 -4.93 15.59 6.99
C SER A 225 -5.47 15.39 5.56
N PRO A 226 -6.58 16.06 5.19
CA PRO A 226 -7.14 15.97 3.83
C PRO A 226 -6.19 16.51 2.76
N ALA A 227 -5.37 17.51 3.09
CA ALA A 227 -4.39 18.11 2.17
C ALA A 227 -3.36 17.10 1.63
N HIS A 228 -3.12 16.01 2.36
CA HIS A 228 -2.13 14.99 1.98
C HIS A 228 -2.77 13.72 1.41
N LYS A 229 -4.10 13.67 1.23
CA LYS A 229 -4.81 12.49 0.71
C LYS A 229 -4.27 12.01 -0.65
N ARG A 230 -3.82 12.94 -1.49
CA ARG A 230 -3.26 12.69 -2.83
C ARG A 230 -1.74 12.45 -2.84
N LYS A 231 -1.08 12.37 -1.69
CA LYS A 231 0.35 12.05 -1.61
C LYS A 231 0.53 10.54 -1.57
N TYR A 232 1.15 10.00 -2.61
CA TYR A 232 1.43 8.57 -2.76
C TYR A 232 2.71 8.17 -2.04
N ASP A 233 2.85 6.87 -1.77
CA ASP A 233 4.07 6.29 -1.21
C ASP A 233 5.17 6.29 -2.29
N ILE A 234 6.40 6.62 -1.87
CA ILE A 234 7.63 6.54 -2.66
C ILE A 234 7.84 5.09 -3.08
N LYS A 235 8.11 4.87 -4.37
CA LYS A 235 8.38 3.55 -4.94
C LYS A 235 9.88 3.30 -4.90
N ASP A 236 10.29 2.24 -4.21
CA ASP A 236 11.66 1.79 -4.13
C ASP A 236 11.65 0.26 -4.17
N ASP A 237 12.34 -0.32 -5.16
CA ASP A 237 12.43 -1.76 -5.37
C ASP A 237 13.30 -2.46 -4.31
N ARG A 238 14.14 -1.70 -3.60
CA ARG A 238 14.95 -2.20 -2.49
C ARG A 238 14.09 -2.51 -1.25
N LEU A 239 12.87 -1.98 -1.17
CA LEU A 239 11.99 -2.20 -0.03
C LEU A 239 11.39 -3.62 -0.05
N PRO A 240 11.34 -4.31 1.10
CA PRO A 240 10.72 -5.63 1.20
C PRO A 240 9.26 -5.61 0.73
N LYS A 241 8.95 -6.43 -0.28
CA LYS A 241 7.59 -6.60 -0.77
C LYS A 241 6.76 -7.35 0.28
N ARG A 242 5.53 -6.89 0.52
CA ARG A 242 4.65 -7.52 1.52
C ARG A 242 4.38 -8.98 1.18
N SER A 243 4.38 -9.83 2.22
CA SER A 243 3.94 -11.21 2.11
C SER A 243 2.50 -11.31 1.59
N LEU A 244 2.28 -12.21 0.64
CA LEU A 244 0.98 -12.59 0.12
C LEU A 244 0.27 -13.52 1.10
N THR A 245 -1.06 -13.40 1.16
CA THR A 245 -1.89 -14.35 1.90
C THR A 245 -2.21 -15.56 1.04
N ALA A 246 -2.60 -16.68 1.66
CA ALA A 246 -3.02 -17.89 0.95
C ALA A 246 -4.11 -17.59 -0.09
N TYR A 247 -5.11 -16.78 0.29
CA TYR A 247 -6.14 -16.31 -0.63
C TYR A 247 -5.56 -15.49 -1.79
N THR A 248 -4.63 -14.56 -1.54
CA THR A 248 -4.01 -13.77 -2.61
C THR A 248 -3.22 -14.64 -3.59
N MET A 249 -2.55 -15.69 -3.10
CA MET A 249 -1.86 -16.66 -3.94
C MET A 249 -2.83 -17.46 -4.80
N PHE A 250 -3.93 -17.95 -4.21
CA PHE A 250 -5.00 -18.62 -4.93
C PHE A 250 -5.62 -17.72 -6.01
N THR A 251 -5.99 -16.48 -5.66
CA THR A 251 -6.52 -15.50 -6.60
C THR A 251 -5.53 -15.26 -7.74
N LYS A 252 -4.24 -15.06 -7.45
CA LYS A 252 -3.20 -14.89 -8.48
C LYS A 252 -3.12 -16.11 -9.41
N ALA A 253 -3.16 -17.33 -8.87
CA ALA A 253 -3.16 -18.55 -9.67
C ALA A 253 -4.39 -18.64 -10.57
N ARG A 254 -5.57 -18.25 -10.06
CA ARG A 254 -6.83 -18.22 -10.82
C ARG A 254 -6.84 -17.17 -11.93
N TRP A 255 -6.32 -15.97 -11.69
CA TRP A 255 -6.19 -14.97 -12.76
C TRP A 255 -5.18 -15.39 -13.84
N ASN A 256 -4.16 -16.14 -13.45
CA ASN A 256 -3.12 -16.60 -14.37
C ASN A 256 -3.49 -17.89 -15.12
N SER A 257 -4.60 -18.57 -14.79
CA SER A 257 -5.01 -19.79 -15.48
C SER A 257 -5.59 -19.54 -16.87
N GLY A 258 -5.96 -18.29 -17.18
CA GLY A 258 -6.63 -17.93 -18.44
C GLY A 258 -8.11 -18.30 -18.51
N GLU A 259 -8.65 -18.95 -17.46
CA GLU A 259 -10.06 -19.40 -17.38
C GLU A 259 -11.05 -18.23 -17.52
N TYR A 260 -10.64 -17.04 -17.10
CA TYR A 260 -11.49 -15.83 -17.06
C TYR A 260 -11.11 -14.78 -18.11
N ALA A 261 -10.44 -15.19 -19.20
CA ALA A 261 -10.06 -14.29 -20.27
C ALA A 261 -11.31 -13.73 -20.98
N GLY A 262 -11.49 -12.41 -20.96
CA GLY A 262 -12.63 -11.73 -21.61
C GLY A 262 -13.87 -11.58 -20.74
N GLU A 263 -13.88 -12.14 -19.52
CA GLU A 263 -14.96 -11.91 -18.55
C GLU A 263 -14.84 -10.56 -17.84
N SER A 264 -15.96 -10.10 -17.29
CA SER A 264 -16.00 -8.92 -16.43
C SER A 264 -15.22 -9.15 -15.14
N PHE A 265 -14.31 -8.23 -14.81
CA PHE A 265 -13.49 -8.31 -13.59
C PHE A 265 -14.32 -8.54 -12.32
N THR A 266 -15.50 -7.91 -12.24
CA THR A 266 -16.39 -8.00 -11.07
C THR A 266 -16.94 -9.41 -10.90
N ASP A 267 -17.39 -10.03 -11.99
CA ASP A 267 -18.03 -11.36 -11.96
C ASP A 267 -16.99 -12.44 -11.68
N THR A 268 -15.84 -12.37 -12.35
CA THR A 268 -14.70 -13.24 -12.08
C THR A 268 -14.24 -13.13 -10.63
N SER A 269 -14.14 -11.91 -10.08
CA SER A 269 -13.74 -11.72 -8.68
C SER A 269 -14.73 -12.36 -7.71
N ALA A 270 -16.03 -12.24 -7.97
CA ALA A 270 -17.06 -12.89 -7.17
C ALA A 270 -16.97 -14.42 -7.22
N ASN A 271 -16.72 -14.97 -8.42
CA ASN A 271 -16.52 -16.40 -8.64
C ASN A 271 -15.29 -16.93 -7.88
N ILE A 272 -14.15 -16.24 -7.95
CA ILE A 272 -12.92 -16.61 -7.23
C ILE A 272 -13.16 -16.60 -5.71
N VAL A 273 -13.86 -15.59 -5.19
CA VAL A 273 -14.22 -15.52 -3.76
C VAL A 273 -15.10 -16.71 -3.37
N SER A 274 -16.10 -17.05 -4.19
CA SER A 274 -16.99 -18.19 -3.96
C SER A 274 -16.22 -19.51 -3.93
N GLN A 275 -15.37 -19.74 -4.93
CA GLN A 275 -14.53 -20.93 -5.01
C GLN A 275 -13.63 -21.06 -3.78
N TRP A 276 -12.93 -20.00 -3.39
CA TRP A 276 -12.08 -20.03 -2.20
C TRP A 276 -12.85 -20.42 -0.94
N LYS A 277 -14.08 -19.94 -0.78
CA LYS A 277 -14.93 -20.30 0.37
C LYS A 277 -15.31 -21.79 0.34
N SER A 278 -15.60 -22.32 -0.84
CA SER A 278 -15.98 -23.73 -1.04
C SER A 278 -14.82 -24.72 -0.95
N LEU A 279 -13.56 -24.28 -1.11
CA LEU A 279 -12.40 -25.16 -0.98
C LEU A 279 -12.30 -25.79 0.42
N SER A 280 -11.99 -27.07 0.45
CA SER A 280 -11.69 -27.82 1.67
C SER A 280 -10.36 -27.37 2.31
N ALA A 281 -10.15 -27.76 3.57
CA ALA A 281 -8.87 -27.50 4.25
C ALA A 281 -7.68 -28.15 3.54
N ALA A 282 -7.88 -29.34 2.95
CA ALA A 282 -6.85 -30.04 2.19
C ALA A 282 -6.45 -29.26 0.92
N GLU A 283 -7.41 -28.68 0.21
CA GLU A 283 -7.15 -27.88 -1.00
C GLU A 283 -6.56 -26.50 -0.69
N LYS A 284 -6.86 -25.95 0.49
CA LYS A 284 -6.28 -24.70 0.98
C LYS A 284 -4.84 -24.89 1.47
N LYS A 285 -4.50 -26.08 1.96
CA LYS A 285 -3.20 -26.37 2.61
C LYS A 285 -1.97 -25.96 1.77
N PRO A 286 -1.89 -26.24 0.45
CA PRO A 286 -0.74 -25.82 -0.35
C PRO A 286 -0.56 -24.29 -0.41
N TYR A 287 -1.68 -23.54 -0.42
CA TYR A 287 -1.66 -22.09 -0.42
C TYR A 287 -1.30 -21.52 0.94
N GLU A 288 -1.76 -22.17 2.02
CA GLU A 288 -1.40 -21.81 3.40
C GLU A 288 0.09 -22.03 3.67
N ASP A 289 0.64 -23.16 3.22
CA ASP A 289 2.07 -23.48 3.35
C ASP A 289 2.92 -22.52 2.54
N SER A 290 2.51 -22.22 1.30
CA SER A 290 3.18 -21.22 0.47
C SER A 290 3.14 -19.82 1.09
N ALA A 291 2.01 -19.43 1.69
CA ALA A 291 1.86 -18.15 2.38
C ALA A 291 2.68 -18.07 3.67
N ALA A 292 2.81 -19.18 4.41
CA ALA A 292 3.69 -19.28 5.57
C ALA A 292 5.16 -19.10 5.15
N ALA A 293 5.60 -19.78 4.09
CA ALA A 293 6.95 -19.62 3.55
C ALA A 293 7.22 -18.19 3.05
N ASP A 294 6.25 -17.55 2.38
CA ASP A 294 6.37 -16.15 1.96
C ASP A 294 6.44 -15.17 3.14
N ARG A 295 5.67 -15.44 4.19
CA ARG A 295 5.73 -14.67 5.43
C ARG A 295 7.12 -14.73 6.06
N GLU A 296 7.74 -15.90 6.10
CA GLU A 296 9.11 -16.06 6.60
C GLU A 296 10.15 -15.32 5.75
N ARG A 297 10.03 -15.41 4.41
CA ARG A 297 10.84 -14.60 3.49
C ARG A 297 10.70 -13.11 3.83
N TYR A 298 9.46 -12.61 3.90
CA TYR A 298 9.20 -11.20 4.17
C TYR A 298 9.75 -10.77 5.53
N GLU A 299 9.72 -11.64 6.55
CA GLU A 299 10.32 -11.35 7.85
C GLU A 299 11.84 -11.22 7.77
N LYS A 300 12.50 -12.12 7.04
CA LYS A 300 13.94 -12.05 6.79
C LYS A 300 14.31 -10.78 6.03
N ASP A 301 13.57 -10.43 4.98
CA ASP A 301 13.79 -9.23 4.17
C ASP A 301 13.55 -7.95 4.97
N LEU A 302 12.52 -7.92 5.81
CA LEU A 302 12.27 -6.80 6.71
C LEU A 302 13.40 -6.61 7.73
N GLN A 303 13.92 -7.71 8.26
CA GLN A 303 15.01 -7.64 9.22
C GLN A 303 16.32 -7.24 8.55
N SER A 304 16.62 -7.74 7.35
CA SER A 304 17.86 -7.44 6.63
C SER A 304 17.88 -6.02 6.05
N VAL A 305 16.79 -5.57 5.42
CA VAL A 305 16.74 -4.27 4.74
C VAL A 305 16.35 -3.15 5.71
N LEU A 306 15.41 -3.41 6.62
CA LEU A 306 14.80 -2.37 7.46
C LEU A 306 15.13 -2.50 8.95
N ASN A 307 15.93 -3.49 9.35
CA ASN A 307 16.24 -3.80 10.75
C ASN A 307 14.98 -3.89 11.63
N ARG A 308 13.88 -4.41 11.06
CA ARG A 308 12.57 -4.44 11.69
C ARG A 308 11.96 -5.83 11.68
N LYS A 309 11.30 -6.18 12.78
CA LYS A 309 10.48 -7.39 12.90
C LYS A 309 9.01 -7.15 12.55
N ILE A 310 8.34 -8.19 12.05
CA ILE A 310 6.90 -8.16 11.80
C ILE A 310 6.17 -7.96 13.13
N GLN A 311 5.33 -6.93 13.20
CA GLN A 311 4.45 -6.72 14.34
C GLN A 311 3.23 -7.62 14.19
N VAL A 312 3.20 -8.74 14.93
CA VAL A 312 2.04 -9.61 15.00
C VAL A 312 0.96 -8.88 15.80
N ARG A 313 -0.06 -8.38 15.08
CA ARG A 313 -1.26 -7.85 15.72
C ARG A 313 -2.03 -9.03 16.30
N HIS A 314 -1.87 -9.24 17.61
CA HIS A 314 -2.73 -10.15 18.34
C HIS A 314 -4.08 -9.45 18.47
N ASN A 315 -5.10 -9.93 17.77
CA ASN A 315 -6.46 -9.47 17.99
C ASN A 315 -6.83 -9.84 19.43
N LYS A 316 -6.97 -8.82 20.27
CA LYS A 316 -7.40 -8.95 21.66
C LYS A 316 -8.92 -9.16 21.67
N SER A 317 -9.37 -10.29 21.13
CA SER A 317 -10.79 -10.69 21.08
C SER A 317 -10.91 -12.21 21.06
N ALA A 318 -10.57 -12.82 22.20
CA ALA A 318 -11.03 -14.12 22.65
C ALA A 318 -10.59 -14.25 24.12
N SER A 319 -11.25 -13.49 25.01
CA SER A 319 -11.33 -13.93 26.40
C SER A 319 -12.44 -14.99 26.44
N PRO A 320 -12.18 -16.16 27.04
CA PRO A 320 -13.13 -17.27 27.12
C PRO A 320 -14.40 -16.92 27.90
#